data_AF-M5JQ79-F1
#
_entry.id   AF-M5JQ79-F1
#
_cell.length_a   1.000
_cell.length_b   1.000
_cell.length_c   1.000
_cell.angle_alpha   90.00
_cell.angle_beta   90.00
_cell.angle_gamma   90.00
#
_symmetry.space_group_name_H-M   'P 1'
#
loop_
_entity.id
_entity.type
_entity.pdbx_description
1 polymer ?
#
loop_
_entity_poly.entity_id
_entity_poly.type
_entity_poly.pdbx_seq_one_letter_code
_entity_poly.pdbx_strand_id
1 'polypeptide(L)'
;MKHHTLIGAEDHARIAEAIRKAEAETSGEIYAVLARSSDDYFFAAGFVATCGILLASVVVAFLAHWYWFDVRLPMFGLAVLAAFLTAMLVLWAFPAIRMLLVPRRIRYKRAHLNALQQFLARNVHITEHRTGILLFVSMAEHYAEVIADAGINARVEQDEWNAIVATLVHHASRAQVAEGFVLAIGQAGLLLETHFPAGADNVNELDDHLIEL
;
A
#
# COMPACT_ATOMS: atom_id res chain seq x y z
N MET A 1 -13.25 10.74 -13.09
CA MET A 1 -12.01 9.93 -13.11
C MET A 1 -12.40 8.55 -13.63
N LYS A 2 -11.87 8.09 -14.76
CA LYS A 2 -12.14 6.74 -15.26
C LYS A 2 -11.41 5.76 -14.35
N HIS A 3 -12.13 4.90 -13.61
CA HIS A 3 -11.54 3.74 -12.96
C HIS A 3 -10.93 2.88 -14.07
N HIS A 4 -9.61 2.93 -14.20
CA HIS A 4 -8.88 1.89 -14.92
C HIS A 4 -8.70 0.79 -13.89
N THR A 5 -9.48 -0.27 -14.03
CA THR A 5 -9.30 -1.53 -13.29
C THR A 5 -7.85 -1.97 -13.48
N LEU A 6 -7.16 -2.23 -12.37
CA LEU A 6 -5.77 -2.71 -12.40
C LEU A 6 -5.72 -4.15 -12.92
N ILE A 7 -6.83 -4.88 -12.76
CA ILE A 7 -6.96 -6.27 -13.15
C ILE A 7 -8.24 -6.50 -13.97
N GLY A 8 -8.19 -7.43 -14.93
CA GLY A 8 -9.34 -7.77 -15.78
C GLY A 8 -10.44 -8.53 -15.04
N ALA A 9 -11.64 -8.59 -15.63
CA ALA A 9 -12.78 -9.31 -15.05
C ALA A 9 -12.52 -10.82 -14.88
N GLU A 10 -11.75 -11.43 -15.78
CA GLU A 10 -11.34 -12.84 -15.68
C GLU A 10 -10.46 -13.09 -14.46
N ASP A 11 -9.51 -12.20 -14.18
CA ASP A 11 -8.66 -12.33 -13.01
C ASP A 11 -9.40 -12.08 -11.70
N HIS A 12 -10.37 -11.14 -11.68
CA HIS A 12 -11.28 -11.00 -10.55
C HIS A 12 -12.01 -12.32 -10.24
N ALA A 13 -12.51 -13.01 -11.28
CA ALA A 13 -13.17 -14.30 -11.13
C ALA A 13 -12.20 -15.38 -10.61
N ARG A 14 -10.95 -15.39 -11.10
CA ARG A 14 -9.90 -16.31 -10.63
C ARG A 14 -9.58 -16.11 -9.15
N ILE A 15 -9.45 -14.86 -8.70
CA ILE A 15 -9.18 -14.55 -7.29
C ILE A 15 -10.38 -14.94 -6.43
N ALA A 16 -11.59 -14.57 -6.84
CA ALA A 16 -12.83 -14.93 -6.12
C ALA A 16 -12.99 -16.45 -5.99
N GLU A 17 -12.65 -17.21 -7.04
CA GLU A 17 -12.66 -18.68 -6.98
C GLU A 17 -11.59 -19.23 -6.04
N ALA A 18 -10.40 -18.62 -6.01
CA ALA A 18 -9.36 -19.01 -5.07
C ALA A 18 -9.76 -18.76 -3.61
N ILE A 19 -10.45 -17.64 -3.32
CA ILE A 19 -10.99 -17.32 -2.00
C ILE A 19 -12.01 -18.38 -1.59
N ARG A 20 -13.05 -18.59 -2.41
CA ARG A 20 -14.08 -19.62 -2.17
C ARG A 20 -13.50 -21.00 -1.89
N LYS A 21 -12.51 -21.40 -2.68
CA LYS A 21 -11.89 -22.72 -2.53
C LYS A 21 -11.14 -22.83 -1.21
N ALA A 22 -10.38 -21.80 -0.83
CA ALA A 22 -9.66 -21.77 0.43
C ALA A 22 -10.63 -21.81 1.62
N GLU A 23 -11.65 -20.96 1.62
CA GLU A 23 -12.66 -20.86 2.70
C GLU A 23 -13.54 -22.10 2.82
N ALA A 24 -13.65 -22.93 1.78
CA ALA A 24 -14.35 -24.21 1.88
C ALA A 24 -13.64 -25.22 2.82
N GLU A 25 -12.33 -25.08 2.99
CA GLU A 25 -11.49 -26.01 3.76
C GLU A 25 -11.17 -25.49 5.18
N THR A 26 -11.42 -24.21 5.47
CA THR A 26 -11.16 -23.58 6.77
C THR A 26 -12.36 -22.80 7.31
N SER A 27 -12.43 -22.63 8.63
CA SER A 27 -13.35 -21.66 9.27
C SER A 27 -12.77 -20.24 9.34
N GLY A 28 -11.69 -19.97 8.61
CA GLY A 28 -11.07 -18.67 8.49
C GLY A 28 -11.55 -17.93 7.25
N GLU A 29 -11.67 -16.61 7.36
CA GLU A 29 -12.24 -15.74 6.33
C GLU A 29 -11.11 -14.93 5.68
N ILE A 30 -11.06 -14.88 4.34
CA ILE A 30 -9.95 -14.33 3.59
C ILE A 30 -10.39 -13.11 2.78
N TYR A 31 -9.93 -11.93 3.20
CA TYR A 31 -10.20 -10.69 2.51
C TYR A 31 -9.01 -10.21 1.66
N ALA A 32 -9.23 -9.89 0.39
CA ALA A 32 -8.19 -9.42 -0.51
C ALA A 32 -8.42 -7.97 -0.96
N VAL A 33 -7.40 -7.13 -0.82
CA VAL A 33 -7.45 -5.71 -1.22
C VAL A 33 -6.23 -5.33 -2.05
N LEU A 34 -6.49 -4.72 -3.20
CA LEU A 34 -5.51 -4.11 -4.08
C LEU A 34 -5.70 -2.59 -4.11
N ALA A 35 -4.75 -1.86 -3.55
CA ALA A 35 -4.71 -0.41 -3.66
C ALA A 35 -3.76 0.03 -4.78
N ARG A 36 -4.18 1.01 -5.58
CA ARG A 36 -3.30 1.68 -6.53
C ARG A 36 -2.24 2.52 -5.81
N SER A 37 -2.68 3.25 -4.79
CA SER A 37 -1.85 4.06 -3.90
C SER A 37 -2.55 4.23 -2.55
N SER A 38 -1.79 4.31 -1.48
CA SER A 38 -2.34 4.42 -0.12
C SER A 38 -2.52 5.85 0.39
N ASP A 39 -1.94 6.85 -0.28
CA ASP A 39 -2.09 8.28 0.04
C ASP A 39 -1.78 9.13 -1.21
N ASP A 40 -2.13 10.42 -1.20
CA ASP A 40 -1.84 11.35 -2.30
C ASP A 40 -0.39 11.84 -2.32
N TYR A 41 0.29 11.73 -1.16
CA TYR A 41 1.66 12.15 -0.85
C TYR A 41 2.00 13.60 -1.19
N PHE A 42 1.02 14.45 -1.52
CA PHE A 42 1.28 15.80 -2.00
C PHE A 42 1.93 16.66 -0.92
N PHE A 43 1.38 16.64 0.29
CA PHE A 43 1.90 17.42 1.40
C PHE A 43 3.29 16.95 1.86
N ALA A 44 3.50 15.63 1.93
CA ALA A 44 4.80 15.08 2.33
C ALA A 44 5.90 15.42 1.31
N ALA A 45 5.61 15.25 0.02
CA ALA A 45 6.53 15.63 -1.05
C ALA A 45 6.78 17.15 -1.08
N GLY A 46 5.72 17.95 -0.89
CA GLY A 46 5.81 19.40 -0.87
C GLY A 46 6.66 19.93 0.28
N PHE A 47 6.54 19.33 1.47
CA PHE A 47 7.39 19.64 2.62
C PHE A 47 8.87 19.36 2.32
N VAL A 48 9.19 18.16 1.81
CA VAL A 48 10.57 17.80 1.44
C VAL A 48 11.13 18.74 0.38
N ALA A 49 10.34 19.04 -0.66
CA ALA A 49 10.73 19.98 -1.71
C ALA A 49 11.00 21.38 -1.14
N THR A 50 10.15 21.86 -0.23
CA THR A 50 10.32 23.17 0.42
C THR A 50 11.60 23.23 1.25
N CYS A 51 11.86 22.22 2.09
CA CYS A 51 13.12 22.14 2.84
C CYS A 51 14.32 22.10 1.90
N GLY A 52 14.25 21.34 0.81
CA GLY A 52 15.30 21.27 -0.21
C GLY A 52 15.57 22.63 -0.88
N ILE A 53 14.52 23.36 -1.23
CA ILE A 53 14.63 24.70 -1.83
C ILE A 53 15.27 25.70 -0.85
N LEU A 54 14.87 25.67 0.43
CA LEU A 54 15.45 26.55 1.45
C LEU A 54 16.92 26.23 1.71
N LEU A 55 17.29 24.95 1.78
CA LEU A 55 18.70 24.56 1.93
C LEU A 55 19.52 24.95 0.70
N ALA A 56 19.00 24.68 -0.50
CA ALA A 56 19.65 25.05 -1.74
C ALA A 56 19.81 26.57 -1.87
N SER A 57 18.82 27.36 -1.44
CA SER A 57 18.92 28.82 -1.49
C SER A 57 20.05 29.34 -0.58
N VAL A 58 20.21 28.78 0.63
CA VAL A 58 21.31 29.13 1.54
C VAL A 58 22.66 28.78 0.91
N VAL A 59 22.79 27.60 0.30
CA VAL A 59 24.02 27.19 -0.39
C VAL A 59 24.33 28.12 -1.56
N VAL A 60 23.34 28.42 -2.41
CA VAL A 60 23.50 29.33 -3.55
C VAL A 60 23.90 30.73 -3.09
N ALA A 61 23.31 31.25 -2.01
CA ALA A 61 23.67 32.55 -1.46
C ALA A 61 25.13 32.58 -0.97
N PHE A 62 25.57 31.53 -0.27
CA PHE A 62 26.95 31.42 0.20
C PHE A 62 27.95 31.33 -0.96
N LEU A 63 27.63 30.53 -1.99
CA LEU A 63 28.45 30.41 -3.19
C LEU A 63 28.52 31.74 -3.96
N ALA A 64 27.39 32.41 -4.15
CA ALA A 64 27.37 33.71 -4.82
C ALA A 64 28.27 34.72 -4.10
N HIS A 65 28.21 34.77 -2.76
CA HIS A 65 29.11 35.61 -1.98
C HIS A 65 30.58 35.21 -2.14
N TRP A 66 30.89 33.92 -2.07
CA TRP A 66 32.26 33.40 -2.18
C TRP A 66 32.91 33.71 -3.54
N TYR A 67 32.14 33.65 -4.62
CA TYR A 67 32.61 33.95 -5.98
C TYR A 67 32.45 35.42 -6.39
N TRP A 68 32.14 36.31 -5.44
CA TRP A 68 31.90 37.74 -5.69
C TRP A 68 30.82 38.04 -6.75
N PHE A 69 29.76 37.23 -6.80
CA PHE A 69 28.56 37.53 -7.60
C PHE A 69 27.61 38.45 -6.82
N ASP A 70 27.37 39.66 -7.35
CA ASP A 70 26.40 40.59 -6.78
C ASP A 70 24.97 40.24 -7.18
N VAL A 71 24.25 39.56 -6.29
CA VAL A 71 22.82 39.27 -6.46
C VAL A 71 22.01 40.23 -5.60
N ARG A 72 21.13 41.02 -6.24
CA ARG A 72 20.20 41.90 -5.51
C ARG A 72 19.24 41.05 -4.67
N LEU A 73 19.12 41.37 -3.39
CA LEU A 73 18.22 40.69 -2.44
C LEU A 73 16.78 40.46 -2.96
N PRO A 74 16.09 41.44 -3.60
CA PRO A 74 14.74 41.20 -4.13
C PRO A 74 14.72 40.17 -5.26
N MET A 75 15.73 40.16 -6.14
CA MET A 75 15.83 39.16 -7.22
C MET A 75 16.05 37.76 -6.67
N PHE A 76 16.88 37.64 -5.64
CA PHE A 76 17.10 36.37 -4.95
C PHE A 76 15.80 35.85 -4.31
N GLY A 77 15.06 36.71 -3.60
CA GLY A 77 13.78 36.34 -3.02
C GLY A 77 12.74 35.91 -4.06
N LEU A 78 12.63 36.63 -5.17
CA LEU A 78 11.75 36.26 -6.28
C LEU A 78 12.14 34.92 -6.91
N ALA A 79 13.44 34.63 -7.04
CA ALA A 79 13.91 33.35 -7.55
C ALA A 79 13.54 32.18 -6.63
N VAL A 80 13.67 32.34 -5.31
CA VAL A 80 13.24 31.32 -4.33
C VAL A 80 11.72 31.11 -4.39
N LEU A 81 10.94 32.18 -4.46
CA LEU A 81 9.49 32.12 -4.59
C LEU A 81 9.07 31.41 -5.89
N ALA A 82 9.68 31.78 -7.02
CA ALA A 82 9.44 31.14 -8.30
C ALA A 82 9.76 29.64 -8.24
N ALA A 83 10.92 29.27 -7.67
CA ALA A 83 11.30 27.87 -7.49
C ALA A 83 10.27 27.09 -6.66
N PHE A 84 9.76 27.68 -5.57
CA PHE A 84 8.72 27.08 -4.74
C PHE A 84 7.41 26.88 -5.52
N LEU A 85 6.91 27.91 -6.19
CA LEU A 85 5.67 27.83 -6.96
C LEU A 85 5.78 26.82 -8.11
N THR A 86 6.90 26.81 -8.82
CA THR A 86 7.18 25.82 -9.87
C THR A 86 7.22 24.41 -9.30
N ALA A 87 7.89 24.20 -8.16
CA ALA A 87 7.92 22.88 -7.51
C ALA A 87 6.51 22.41 -7.11
N MET A 88 5.67 23.28 -6.54
CA MET A 88 4.29 22.93 -6.19
C MET A 88 3.45 22.58 -7.42
N LEU A 89 3.60 23.33 -8.52
CA LEU A 89 2.91 23.06 -9.78
C LEU A 89 3.34 21.72 -10.38
N VAL A 90 4.64 21.42 -10.37
CA VAL A 90 5.17 20.13 -10.84
C VAL A 90 4.64 18.97 -9.99
N LEU A 91 4.64 19.09 -8.67
CA LEU A 91 4.09 18.05 -7.79
C LEU A 91 2.58 17.88 -7.99
N TRP A 92 1.86 18.95 -8.27
CA TRP A 92 0.44 18.88 -8.59
C TRP A 92 0.19 18.15 -9.91
N ALA A 93 0.93 18.51 -10.96
CA ALA A 93 0.77 17.95 -12.31
C ALA A 93 1.27 16.50 -12.46
N PHE A 94 2.32 16.09 -11.73
CA PHE A 94 2.97 14.80 -11.90
C PHE A 94 3.05 13.99 -10.59
N PRO A 95 2.03 13.18 -10.27
CA PRO A 95 2.00 12.37 -9.05
C PRO A 95 3.18 11.41 -8.88
N ALA A 96 3.74 10.90 -9.99
CA ALA A 96 4.88 9.98 -9.97
C ALA A 96 6.12 10.59 -9.28
N ILE A 97 6.31 11.91 -9.39
CA ILE A 97 7.46 12.62 -8.77
C ILE A 97 7.32 12.65 -7.25
N ARG A 98 6.08 12.67 -6.72
CA ARG A 98 5.83 12.68 -5.28
C ARG A 98 6.46 11.47 -4.60
N MET A 99 6.38 10.30 -5.22
CA MET A 99 6.95 9.06 -4.67
C MET A 99 8.48 9.06 -4.61
N LEU A 100 9.14 9.84 -5.46
CA LEU A 100 10.60 9.98 -5.44
C LEU A 100 11.07 10.84 -4.25
N LEU A 101 10.32 11.89 -3.92
CA LEU A 101 10.65 12.79 -2.80
C LEU A 101 10.32 12.20 -1.44
N VAL A 102 9.26 11.39 -1.32
CA VAL A 102 8.82 10.87 -0.03
C VAL A 102 9.69 9.68 0.41
N PRO A 103 10.31 9.74 1.61
CA PRO A 103 11.10 8.64 2.16
C PRO A 103 10.31 7.32 2.28
N ARG A 104 10.99 6.19 2.05
CA ARG A 104 10.39 4.84 2.12
C ARG A 104 9.64 4.58 3.42
N ARG A 105 10.18 5.04 4.56
CA ARG A 105 9.56 4.87 5.88
C ARG A 105 8.16 5.49 5.97
N ILE A 106 7.96 6.66 5.37
CA ILE A 106 6.65 7.34 5.38
C ILE A 106 5.68 6.60 4.47
N ARG A 107 6.13 6.19 3.27
CA ARG A 107 5.31 5.42 2.33
C ARG A 107 4.80 4.11 2.95
N TYR A 108 5.69 3.37 3.62
CA TYR A 108 5.32 2.11 4.27
C TYR A 108 4.37 2.33 5.45
N LYS A 109 4.59 3.37 6.26
CA LYS A 109 3.66 3.74 7.32
C LYS A 109 2.26 4.08 6.78
N ARG A 110 2.18 4.82 5.67
CA ARG A 110 0.91 5.17 5.02
C ARG A 110 0.20 3.94 4.45
N ALA A 111 0.95 3.04 3.81
CA ALA A 111 0.41 1.79 3.29
C ALA A 111 -0.13 0.88 4.41
N HIS A 112 0.62 0.72 5.50
CA HIS A 112 0.17 -0.01 6.69
C HIS A 112 -1.10 0.60 7.31
N LEU A 113 -1.16 1.93 7.45
CA LEU A 113 -2.35 2.60 7.98
C LEU A 113 -3.57 2.39 7.08
N ASN A 114 -3.39 2.39 5.76
CA ASN A 114 -4.47 2.08 4.82
C ASN A 114 -4.92 0.62 4.96
N ALA A 115 -4.00 -0.33 5.03
CA ALA A 115 -4.31 -1.74 5.27
C ALA A 115 -5.15 -1.91 6.55
N LEU A 116 -4.72 -1.31 7.66
CA LEU A 116 -5.46 -1.32 8.92
C LEU A 116 -6.84 -0.66 8.79
N GLN A 117 -6.93 0.47 8.08
CA GLN A 117 -8.20 1.13 7.82
C GLN A 117 -9.15 0.23 7.04
N GLN A 118 -8.68 -0.52 6.03
CA GLN A 118 -9.50 -1.46 5.29
C GLN A 118 -9.94 -2.65 6.16
N PHE A 119 -9.02 -3.19 6.97
CA PHE A 119 -9.32 -4.26 7.91
C PHE A 119 -10.46 -3.89 8.89
N LEU A 120 -10.42 -2.66 9.41
CA LEU A 120 -11.45 -2.15 10.31
C LEU A 120 -12.75 -1.77 9.56
N ALA A 121 -12.65 -1.07 8.43
CA ALA A 121 -13.81 -0.60 7.68
C ALA A 121 -14.64 -1.72 7.07
N ARG A 122 -14.01 -2.87 6.80
CA ARG A 122 -14.67 -4.05 6.21
C ARG A 122 -15.11 -5.08 7.23
N ASN A 123 -14.99 -4.76 8.53
CA ASN A 123 -15.40 -5.65 9.62
C ASN A 123 -14.77 -7.05 9.56
N VAL A 124 -13.57 -7.18 8.95
CA VAL A 124 -12.82 -8.46 8.89
C VAL A 124 -12.51 -9.00 10.30
N HIS A 125 -12.50 -8.09 11.29
CA HIS A 125 -12.31 -8.37 12.71
C HIS A 125 -13.60 -8.75 13.46
N ILE A 126 -14.76 -8.71 12.81
CA ILE A 126 -16.07 -9.04 13.37
C ILE A 126 -16.50 -10.40 12.80
N THR A 127 -15.68 -11.42 13.06
CA THR A 127 -16.07 -12.81 12.82
C THR A 127 -16.35 -13.51 14.14
N GLU A 128 -17.22 -14.52 14.16
CA GLU A 128 -17.62 -15.21 15.40
C GLU A 128 -16.40 -15.74 16.19
N HIS A 129 -15.37 -16.16 15.47
CA HIS A 129 -14.15 -16.73 16.04
C HIS A 129 -12.90 -15.84 15.91
N ARG A 130 -13.03 -14.62 15.40
CA ARG A 130 -11.89 -13.71 15.13
C ARG A 130 -10.82 -14.39 14.26
N THR A 131 -11.29 -15.00 13.17
CA THR A 131 -10.52 -15.77 12.20
C THR A 131 -10.44 -15.09 10.83
N GLY A 132 -10.59 -13.77 10.78
CA GLY A 132 -10.41 -13.01 9.56
C GLY A 132 -8.94 -12.67 9.27
N ILE A 133 -8.54 -12.78 8.01
CA ILE A 133 -7.27 -12.26 7.48
C ILE A 133 -7.51 -11.27 6.34
N LEU A 134 -6.63 -10.27 6.24
CA LEU A 134 -6.58 -9.33 5.13
C LEU A 134 -5.24 -9.49 4.41
N LEU A 135 -5.30 -9.80 3.12
CA LEU A 135 -4.19 -9.70 2.18
C LEU A 135 -4.26 -8.34 1.50
N PHE A 136 -3.29 -7.48 1.77
CA PHE A 136 -3.24 -6.13 1.23
C PHE A 136 -2.02 -5.94 0.32
N VAL A 137 -2.24 -5.36 -0.87
CA VAL A 137 -1.17 -4.96 -1.80
C VAL A 137 -1.37 -3.51 -2.22
N SER A 138 -0.32 -2.70 -2.12
CA SER A 138 -0.29 -1.32 -2.59
C SER A 138 0.75 -1.16 -3.70
N MET A 139 0.28 -0.87 -4.91
CA MET A 139 1.10 -0.87 -6.14
C MET A 139 2.13 0.26 -6.15
N ALA A 140 1.70 1.48 -5.83
CA ALA A 140 2.56 2.66 -5.80
C ALA A 140 3.77 2.49 -4.83
N GLU A 141 3.50 1.99 -3.64
CA GLU A 141 4.48 1.85 -2.57
C GLU A 141 5.35 0.60 -2.71
N HIS A 142 4.98 -0.32 -3.61
CA HIS A 142 5.56 -1.67 -3.73
C HIS A 142 5.55 -2.35 -2.35
N TYR A 143 4.37 -2.35 -1.74
CA TYR A 143 4.15 -2.80 -0.36
C TYR A 143 3.07 -3.88 -0.36
N ALA A 144 3.29 -4.93 0.42
CA ALA A 144 2.27 -5.91 0.74
C ALA A 144 2.31 -6.22 2.23
N GLU A 145 1.16 -6.56 2.79
CA GLU A 145 0.99 -6.89 4.19
C GLU A 145 -0.13 -7.91 4.34
N VAL A 146 0.02 -8.81 5.31
CA VAL A 146 -1.06 -9.68 5.76
C VAL A 146 -1.41 -9.28 7.19
N ILE A 147 -2.65 -8.89 7.43
CA ILE A 147 -3.17 -8.56 8.76
C ILE A 147 -4.11 -9.67 9.19
N ALA A 148 -3.78 -10.34 10.29
CA ALA A 148 -4.62 -11.38 10.88
C ALA A 148 -5.28 -10.87 12.16
N ASP A 149 -6.52 -11.30 12.41
CA ASP A 149 -7.21 -11.01 13.67
C ASP A 149 -6.60 -11.80 14.85
N ALA A 150 -6.99 -11.43 16.07
CA ALA A 150 -6.42 -11.93 17.31
C ALA A 150 -6.53 -13.45 17.49
N GLY A 151 -7.58 -14.08 16.94
CA GLY A 151 -7.75 -15.54 17.01
C GLY A 151 -6.66 -16.27 16.25
N ILE A 152 -6.36 -15.80 15.04
CA ILE A 152 -5.31 -16.36 14.17
C ILE A 152 -3.92 -16.03 14.70
N ASN A 153 -3.69 -14.78 15.10
CA ASN A 153 -2.38 -14.33 15.58
C ASN A 153 -1.94 -15.05 16.88
N ALA A 154 -2.89 -15.65 17.61
CA ALA A 154 -2.59 -16.47 18.79
C ALA A 154 -2.15 -17.91 18.45
N ARG A 155 -2.31 -18.36 17.20
CA ARG A 155 -2.10 -19.76 16.78
C ARG A 155 -1.05 -19.93 15.69
N VAL A 156 -0.83 -18.91 14.86
CA VAL A 156 0.05 -18.93 13.70
C VAL A 156 1.24 -18.01 13.94
N GLU A 157 2.46 -18.48 13.66
CA GLU A 157 3.66 -17.67 13.88
C GLU A 157 3.88 -16.65 12.74
N GLN A 158 4.55 -15.53 13.07
CA GLN A 158 4.83 -14.46 12.10
C GLN A 158 5.63 -14.95 10.88
N ASP A 159 6.50 -15.94 11.07
CA ASP A 159 7.34 -16.48 10.00
C ASP A 159 6.55 -17.21 8.91
N GLU A 160 5.39 -17.76 9.24
CA GLU A 160 4.49 -18.40 8.27
C GLU A 160 3.85 -17.36 7.34
N TRP A 161 3.49 -16.19 7.88
CA TRP A 161 2.96 -15.06 7.10
C TRP A 161 4.02 -14.42 6.21
N ASN A 162 5.29 -14.44 6.63
CA ASN A 162 6.38 -13.84 5.86
C ASN A 162 6.53 -14.46 4.46
N ALA A 163 6.26 -15.76 4.32
CA ALA A 163 6.28 -16.45 3.03
C ALA A 163 5.16 -15.94 2.09
N ILE A 164 3.94 -15.78 2.63
CA ILE A 164 2.78 -15.29 1.88
C ILE A 164 3.01 -13.84 1.43
N VAL A 165 3.53 -12.99 2.31
CA VAL A 165 3.90 -11.61 1.99
C VAL A 165 4.96 -11.58 0.88
N ALA A 166 5.98 -12.45 0.95
CA ALA A 166 7.02 -12.53 -0.07
C ALA A 166 6.44 -12.90 -1.45
N THR A 167 5.48 -13.82 -1.51
CA THR A 167 4.74 -14.17 -2.74
C THR A 167 4.03 -12.94 -3.32
N LEU A 168 3.27 -12.23 -2.50
CA LEU A 168 2.54 -11.02 -2.92
C LEU A 168 3.49 -9.95 -3.47
N VAL A 169 4.57 -9.65 -2.75
CA VAL A 169 5.56 -8.65 -3.17
C VAL A 169 6.25 -9.06 -4.47
N HIS A 170 6.65 -10.33 -4.61
CA HIS A 170 7.31 -10.83 -5.82
C HIS A 170 6.43 -10.62 -7.06
N HIS A 171 5.17 -11.03 -7.00
CA HIS A 171 4.24 -10.93 -8.12
C HIS A 171 3.79 -9.50 -8.40
N ALA A 172 3.57 -8.69 -7.36
CA ALA A 172 3.24 -7.28 -7.52
C ALA A 172 4.36 -6.51 -8.24
N SER A 173 5.62 -6.79 -7.91
CA SER A 173 6.79 -6.16 -8.57
C SER A 173 6.90 -6.46 -10.07
N ARG A 174 6.23 -7.50 -10.56
CA ARG A 174 6.23 -7.95 -11.96
C ARG A 174 4.93 -7.61 -12.70
N ALA A 175 4.04 -6.83 -12.08
CA ALA A 175 2.68 -6.57 -12.58
C ALA A 175 1.85 -7.85 -12.81
N GLN A 176 2.13 -8.92 -12.05
CA GLN A 176 1.41 -10.20 -12.10
C GLN A 176 0.53 -10.37 -10.86
N VAL A 177 -0.23 -9.32 -10.52
CA VAL A 177 -0.93 -9.18 -9.23
C VAL A 177 -1.96 -10.30 -9.01
N ALA A 178 -2.73 -10.64 -10.04
CA ALA A 178 -3.74 -11.70 -9.94
C ALA A 178 -3.14 -13.06 -9.55
N GLU A 179 -2.03 -13.43 -10.21
CA GLU A 179 -1.30 -14.65 -9.88
C GLU A 179 -0.76 -14.62 -8.44
N GLY A 180 -0.24 -13.45 -8.03
CA GLY A 180 0.24 -13.24 -6.67
C GLY A 180 -0.85 -13.47 -5.62
N PHE A 181 -2.05 -12.92 -5.83
CA PHE A 181 -3.18 -13.14 -4.93
C PHE A 181 -3.62 -14.60 -4.93
N VAL A 182 -3.82 -15.22 -6.09
CA VAL A 182 -4.25 -16.63 -6.16
C VAL A 182 -3.31 -17.55 -5.39
N LEU A 183 -1.99 -17.38 -5.58
CA LEU A 183 -0.99 -18.16 -4.86
C LEU A 183 -0.98 -17.86 -3.36
N ALA A 184 -1.03 -16.58 -2.98
CA ALA A 184 -1.04 -16.16 -1.59
C ALA A 184 -2.29 -16.63 -0.83
N ILE A 185 -3.46 -16.59 -1.48
CA ILE A 185 -4.72 -17.10 -0.94
C ILE A 185 -4.64 -18.61 -0.75
N GLY A 186 -4.11 -19.35 -1.73
CA GLY A 186 -3.90 -20.79 -1.58
C GLY A 186 -2.95 -21.14 -0.42
N GLN A 187 -1.86 -20.40 -0.27
CA GLN A 187 -0.94 -20.57 0.86
C GLN A 187 -1.59 -20.25 2.20
N ALA A 188 -2.37 -19.16 2.27
CA ALA A 188 -3.11 -18.78 3.46
C ALA A 188 -4.19 -19.82 3.80
N GLY A 189 -4.94 -20.32 2.82
CA GLY A 189 -5.95 -21.37 3.00
C GLY A 189 -5.38 -22.63 3.63
N LEU A 190 -4.25 -23.15 3.11
CA LEU A 190 -3.58 -24.34 3.68
C LEU A 190 -3.11 -24.11 5.13
N LEU A 191 -2.60 -22.90 5.40
CA LEU A 191 -2.17 -22.51 6.74
C LEU A 191 -3.36 -22.45 7.70
N LEU A 192 -4.46 -21.84 7.25
CA LEU A 192 -5.69 -21.74 8.04
C LEU A 192 -6.37 -23.11 8.23
N GLU A 193 -6.41 -23.98 7.23
CA GLU A 193 -6.93 -25.35 7.34
C GLU A 193 -6.23 -26.13 8.47
N THR A 194 -4.90 -25.96 8.60
CA THR A 194 -4.10 -26.64 9.62
C THR A 194 -4.47 -26.24 11.05
N HIS A 195 -4.79 -24.96 11.26
CA HIS A 195 -5.06 -24.40 12.60
C HIS A 195 -6.55 -24.21 12.92
N PHE A 196 -7.38 -24.07 11.90
CA PHE A 196 -8.80 -23.72 11.91
C PHE A 196 -9.55 -24.50 10.81
N PRO A 197 -9.62 -25.85 10.88
CA PRO A 197 -10.30 -26.65 9.86
C PRO A 197 -11.80 -26.32 9.81
N ALA A 198 -12.41 -26.46 8.63
CA ALA A 198 -13.84 -26.18 8.45
C ALA A 198 -14.71 -27.01 9.41
N GLY A 199 -15.60 -26.32 10.13
CA GLY A 199 -16.63 -26.93 10.98
C GLY A 199 -17.85 -27.39 10.17
N ALA A 200 -18.76 -28.10 10.82
CA ALA A 200 -20.01 -28.57 10.19
C ALA A 200 -20.97 -27.42 9.78
N ASP A 201 -20.87 -26.27 10.46
CA ASP A 201 -21.62 -25.05 10.19
C ASP A 201 -20.67 -23.92 9.77
N ASN A 202 -19.94 -24.11 8.66
CA ASN A 202 -19.10 -23.05 8.09
C ASN A 202 -19.97 -22.11 7.24
N VAL A 203 -20.54 -21.08 7.87
CA VAL A 203 -21.29 -20.03 7.18
C VAL A 203 -20.30 -18.99 6.68
N ASN A 204 -20.35 -18.66 5.40
CA ASN A 204 -19.53 -17.58 4.84
C ASN A 204 -19.95 -16.22 5.44
N GLU A 205 -19.02 -15.56 6.14
CA GLU A 205 -19.26 -14.30 6.85
C GLU A 205 -18.81 -13.05 6.05
N LEU A 206 -17.98 -13.20 5.00
CA LEU A 206 -17.47 -12.10 4.17
C LEU A 206 -17.80 -12.27 2.67
N ASP A 207 -17.58 -11.21 1.88
CA ASP A 207 -17.79 -11.29 0.42
C ASP A 207 -16.51 -11.75 -0.31
N ASP A 208 -16.60 -12.82 -1.10
CA ASP A 208 -15.48 -13.47 -1.80
C ASP A 208 -14.99 -12.72 -3.06
N HIS A 209 -14.51 -11.49 -2.91
CA HIS A 209 -13.98 -10.73 -4.05
C HIS A 209 -12.82 -9.79 -3.70
N LEU A 210 -11.97 -9.58 -4.69
CA LEU A 210 -10.91 -8.57 -4.61
C LEU A 210 -11.53 -7.16 -4.67
N ILE A 211 -11.19 -6.32 -3.69
CA ILE A 211 -11.49 -4.89 -3.73
C ILE A 211 -10.32 -4.12 -4.37
N GLU A 212 -10.62 -3.30 -5.37
CA GLU A 212 -9.68 -2.33 -5.92
C GLU A 212 -9.94 -0.91 -5.36
N LEU A 213 -8.89 -0.23 -4.90
CA LEU A 213 -8.91 1.12 -4.33
C LEU A 213 -8.05 2.12 -5.11
#